data_AF-A0A2S7WKT2-F1
#
_entry.id   AF-A0A2S7WKT2-F1
#
_cell.length_a   1.000
_cell.length_b   1.000
_cell.length_c   1.000
_cell.angle_alpha   90.00
_cell.angle_beta   90.00
_cell.angle_gamma   90.00
#
_symmetry.space_group_name_H-M   'P 1'
#
loop_
_entity.id
_entity.type
_entity.pdbx_description
1 polymer ?
#
loop_
_entity_poly.entity_id
_entity_poly.type
_entity_poly.pdbx_seq_one_letter_code
_entity_poly.pdbx_strand_id
1 'polypeptide(L)'
;MNYLEEPYIKLLFLILPAIFFVLKFFLIPILENLKFKRSLIGKSVTLNIFVKDSNKTHVVKGKIKEIIDDNYIILKRKNHPNFRFNYLLSKFKFAIYDNCDTDFYIDLLILEDDYFDMNSGFKKV
;
A
#
# COMPACT_ATOMS: atom_id res chain seq x y z
N MET A 1 -53.26 -13.14 15.95
CA MET A 1 -51.96 -13.67 16.42
C MET A 1 -50.88 -12.68 15.99
N ASN A 2 -50.39 -11.87 16.92
CA ASN A 2 -49.31 -10.91 16.65
C ASN A 2 -47.98 -11.67 16.68
N TYR A 3 -47.45 -12.03 15.51
CA TYR A 3 -46.13 -12.63 15.34
C TYR A 3 -44.97 -11.67 15.66
N LEU A 4 -45.22 -10.55 16.36
CA LEU A 4 -44.26 -9.47 16.63
C LEU A 4 -43.76 -9.43 18.08
N GLU A 5 -44.23 -10.32 18.95
CA GLU A 5 -43.88 -10.33 20.38
C GLU A 5 -42.86 -11.40 20.77
N GLU A 6 -42.25 -12.09 19.81
CA GLU A 6 -41.20 -13.04 20.13
C GLU A 6 -39.86 -12.30 20.38
N PRO A 7 -39.21 -12.49 21.54
CA PRO A 7 -37.96 -11.79 21.89
C PRO A 7 -36.85 -12.02 20.85
N TYR A 8 -36.92 -13.13 20.12
CA TYR A 8 -36.03 -13.48 19.04
C TYR A 8 -36.11 -12.51 17.84
N ILE A 9 -37.30 -12.01 17.52
CA ILE A 9 -37.50 -11.07 16.41
C ILE A 9 -36.90 -9.70 16.75
N LYS A 10 -37.14 -9.22 17.98
CA LYS A 10 -36.53 -7.97 18.48
C LYS A 10 -35.01 -8.06 18.54
N LEU A 11 -34.47 -9.21 18.95
CA LEU A 11 -33.04 -9.48 18.94
C LEU A 11 -32.48 -9.51 17.50
N LEU A 12 -33.20 -10.13 16.56
CA LEU A 12 -32.82 -10.17 15.14
C LEU A 12 -32.75 -8.77 14.53
N PHE A 13 -33.74 -7.91 14.83
CA PHE A 13 -33.76 -6.51 14.40
C PHE A 13 -32.65 -5.67 15.02
N LEU A 14 -32.09 -6.07 16.16
CA LEU A 14 -30.94 -5.40 16.77
C LEU A 14 -29.61 -5.89 16.17
N ILE A 15 -29.50 -7.19 15.90
CA ILE A 15 -28.28 -7.85 15.41
C ILE A 15 -28.05 -7.58 13.93
N LEU A 16 -29.09 -7.61 13.09
CA LEU A 16 -28.96 -7.42 11.64
C LEU A 16 -28.33 -6.07 11.26
N PRO A 17 -28.76 -4.92 11.83
CA PRO A 17 -28.12 -3.63 11.59
C PRO A 17 -26.68 -3.60 12.10
N ALA A 18 -26.39 -4.19 13.27
CA ALA A 18 -25.04 -4.23 13.83
C ALA A 18 -24.07 -5.03 12.94
N ILE A 19 -24.49 -6.20 12.45
CA ILE A 19 -23.71 -6.99 11.48
C ILE A 19 -23.51 -6.19 10.20
N PHE A 20 -24.54 -5.54 9.69
CA PHE A 20 -24.44 -4.73 8.48
C PHE A 20 -23.49 -3.53 8.66
N PHE A 21 -23.49 -2.89 9.82
CA PHE A 21 -22.53 -1.84 10.18
C PHE A 21 -21.10 -2.37 10.22
N VAL A 22 -20.86 -3.49 10.91
CA VAL A 22 -19.52 -4.10 10.96
C VAL A 22 -19.03 -4.49 9.57
N LEU A 23 -19.89 -5.12 8.76
CA LEU A 23 -19.57 -5.47 7.38
C LEU A 23 -19.24 -4.25 6.55
N LYS A 24 -20.08 -3.21 6.59
CA LYS A 24 -19.95 -2.04 5.71
C LYS A 24 -18.80 -1.11 6.11
N PHE A 25 -18.61 -0.88 7.41
CA PHE A 25 -17.62 0.08 7.89
C PHE A 25 -16.24 -0.53 8.16
N PHE A 26 -16.16 -1.84 8.45
CA PHE A 26 -14.87 -2.49 8.72
C PHE A 26 -14.49 -3.47 7.62
N LEU A 27 -15.37 -4.41 7.26
CA LEU A 27 -14.97 -5.49 6.36
C LEU A 27 -14.79 -5.01 4.91
N ILE A 28 -15.71 -4.20 4.37
CA ILE A 28 -15.65 -3.72 2.98
C ILE A 28 -14.38 -2.90 2.72
N PRO A 29 -14.03 -1.88 3.54
CA PRO A 29 -12.80 -1.11 3.32
C PRO A 29 -11.53 -1.97 3.37
N ILE A 30 -11.47 -2.97 4.26
CA ILE A 30 -10.35 -3.91 4.34
C ILE A 30 -10.26 -4.74 3.06
N LEU A 31 -11.37 -5.28 2.57
CA LEU A 31 -11.42 -6.07 1.34
C LEU A 31 -11.04 -5.23 0.10
N GLU A 32 -11.49 -3.98 0.03
CA GLU A 32 -11.12 -3.04 -1.04
C GLU A 32 -9.62 -2.71 -1.00
N ASN A 33 -9.06 -2.43 0.18
CA ASN A 33 -7.63 -2.18 0.36
C ASN A 33 -6.80 -3.42 0.00
N LEU A 34 -7.23 -4.62 0.39
CA LEU A 34 -6.58 -5.88 -0.01
C LEU A 34 -6.65 -6.13 -1.53
N LYS A 35 -7.79 -5.83 -2.16
CA LYS A 35 -7.96 -5.93 -3.62
C LYS A 35 -7.04 -4.97 -4.36
N PHE A 36 -6.90 -3.74 -3.85
CA PHE A 36 -5.96 -2.74 -4.37
C PHE A 36 -4.50 -3.16 -4.17
N LYS A 37 -4.12 -3.64 -2.98
CA LYS A 37 -2.78 -4.20 -2.72
C LYS A 37 -2.45 -5.31 -3.72
N ARG A 38 -3.38 -6.23 -3.99
CA ARG A 38 -3.19 -7.31 -4.98
C ARG A 38 -3.06 -6.82 -6.41
N SER A 39 -3.76 -5.75 -6.81
CA SER A 39 -3.66 -5.23 -8.18
C SER A 39 -2.33 -4.53 -8.48
N LEU A 40 -1.62 -4.08 -7.44
CA LEU A 40 -0.28 -3.48 -7.55
C LEU A 40 0.83 -4.53 -7.64
N ILE A 41 0.63 -5.76 -7.15
CA ILE A 41 1.65 -6.82 -7.21
C ILE A 41 1.95 -7.18 -8.67
N GLY A 42 3.24 -7.31 -9.01
CA GLY A 42 3.72 -7.63 -10.35
C GLY A 42 3.85 -6.43 -11.29
N LYS A 43 3.31 -5.27 -10.90
CA LYS A 43 3.46 -4.02 -11.64
C LYS A 43 4.88 -3.48 -11.58
N SER A 44 5.30 -2.85 -12.67
CA SER A 44 6.60 -2.24 -12.83
C SER A 44 6.59 -0.79 -12.31
N VAL A 45 7.62 -0.41 -11.57
CA VAL A 45 7.73 0.89 -10.92
C VAL A 45 9.12 1.45 -11.17
N THR A 46 9.18 2.73 -11.56
CA THR A 46 10.38 3.55 -11.50
C THR A 46 10.30 4.45 -10.26
N LEU A 47 11.27 4.30 -9.36
CA LEU A 47 11.40 5.09 -8.14
C LEU A 47 12.54 6.11 -8.34
N ASN A 48 12.23 7.40 -8.27
CA ASN A 48 13.23 8.46 -8.22
C ASN A 48 13.48 8.85 -6.77
N ILE A 49 14.72 8.73 -6.32
CA ILE A 49 15.10 8.93 -4.93
C ILE A 49 15.91 10.20 -4.84
N PHE A 50 15.43 11.15 -4.05
CA PHE A 50 16.11 12.40 -3.75
C PHE A 50 16.65 12.32 -2.33
N VAL A 51 17.98 12.34 -2.20
CA VAL A 51 18.65 12.40 -0.90
C VAL A 51 19.04 13.86 -0.66
N LYS A 52 18.48 14.46 0.40
CA LYS A 52 18.58 15.90 0.66
C LYS A 52 20.03 16.38 0.76
N ASP A 53 20.88 15.59 1.41
CA ASP A 53 22.28 15.97 1.66
C ASP A 53 23.20 15.74 0.45
N SER A 54 22.80 14.87 -0.49
CA SER A 54 23.63 14.57 -1.66
C SER A 54 23.25 15.37 -2.91
N ASN A 55 22.11 16.06 -2.90
CA ASN A 55 21.52 16.80 -4.03
C ASN A 55 21.53 16.01 -5.36
N LYS A 56 21.46 14.68 -5.26
CA LYS A 56 21.51 13.73 -6.38
C LYS A 56 20.21 12.94 -6.42
N THR A 57 19.74 12.71 -7.65
CA THR A 57 18.59 11.85 -7.91
C THR A 57 19.08 10.48 -8.33
N HIS A 58 18.64 9.45 -7.61
CA HIS A 58 18.92 8.06 -7.94
C HIS A 58 17.67 7.40 -8.50
N VAL A 59 17.79 6.68 -9.61
CA VAL A 59 16.67 6.02 -10.27
C VAL A 59 16.74 4.52 -10.02
N VAL A 60 15.71 3.96 -9.42
CA VAL A 60 15.58 2.52 -9.15
C VAL A 60 14.37 1.97 -9.90
N LYS A 61 14.60 1.00 -10.80
CA LYS A 61 13.54 0.32 -11.55
C LYS A 61 13.35 -1.11 -11.04
N GLY A 62 12.11 -1.54 -10.85
CA GLY A 62 11.81 -2.89 -10.42
C GLY A 62 10.34 -3.25 -10.57
N LYS A 63 9.99 -4.50 -10.24
CA LYS A 63 8.60 -4.95 -10.13
C LYS A 63 8.19 -5.05 -8.66
N ILE A 64 6.97 -4.63 -8.33
CA ILE A 64 6.40 -4.82 -7.00
C ILE A 64 6.30 -6.32 -6.74
N LYS A 65 7.11 -6.81 -5.80
CA LYS A 65 7.09 -8.20 -5.36
C LYS A 65 6.07 -8.40 -4.26
N GLU A 66 6.09 -7.50 -3.28
CA GLU A 66 5.35 -7.65 -2.04
C GLU A 66 5.11 -6.27 -1.42
N ILE A 67 3.96 -6.12 -0.77
CA ILE A 67 3.60 -4.95 0.03
C ILE A 67 3.43 -5.47 1.45
N ILE A 68 4.32 -5.06 2.36
CA ILE A 68 4.28 -5.44 3.78
C ILE A 68 3.46 -4.39 4.51
N ASP A 69 2.47 -4.86 5.25
CA ASP A 69 1.39 -4.04 5.81
C ASP A 69 1.84 -2.67 6.35
N ASP A 70 1.20 -1.67 5.75
CA ASP A 70 1.15 -0.24 6.05
C ASP A 70 2.47 0.53 6.17
N ASN A 71 3.61 -0.10 5.85
CA ASN A 71 4.90 0.56 5.94
C ASN A 71 5.80 0.40 4.73
N TYR A 72 5.90 -0.76 4.05
CA TYR A 72 6.93 -0.95 3.02
C TYR A 72 6.48 -1.66 1.76
N ILE A 73 6.99 -1.21 0.61
CA ILE A 73 6.93 -1.92 -0.67
C ILE A 73 8.31 -2.55 -0.93
N ILE A 74 8.30 -3.80 -1.38
CA ILE A 74 9.49 -4.52 -1.82
C ILE A 74 9.47 -4.63 -3.35
N LEU A 75 10.50 -4.08 -3.98
CA LEU A 75 10.75 -4.20 -5.41
C LEU A 75 11.73 -5.34 -5.69
N LYS A 76 11.35 -6.25 -6.58
CA LYS A 76 12.27 -7.21 -7.20
C LYS A 76 12.96 -6.53 -8.38
N ARG A 77 14.29 -6.55 -8.37
CA ARG A 77 15.15 -6.00 -9.45
C ARG A 77 15.84 -7.15 -10.18
N LYS A 78 16.15 -6.97 -11.47
CA LYS A 78 16.63 -8.06 -12.34
C LYS A 78 18.00 -8.61 -11.89
N ASN A 79 18.94 -7.71 -11.56
CA ASN A 79 20.35 -8.05 -11.25
C ASN A 79 20.84 -7.42 -9.93
N HIS A 80 19.92 -7.05 -9.04
CA HIS A 80 20.25 -6.36 -7.79
C HIS A 80 19.39 -6.94 -6.65
N PRO A 81 19.81 -6.79 -5.38
CA PRO A 81 19.00 -7.21 -4.23
C PRO A 81 17.60 -6.57 -4.27
N ASN A 82 16.66 -7.16 -3.54
CA ASN A 82 15.33 -6.56 -3.42
C ASN A 82 15.47 -5.17 -2.77
N PHE A 83 14.76 -4.19 -3.34
CA PHE A 83 14.81 -2.82 -2.87
C PHE A 83 13.57 -2.52 -2.04
N ARG A 84 13.74 -1.99 -0.83
CA ARG A 84 12.64 -1.69 0.09
C ARG A 84 12.46 -0.18 0.25
N PHE A 85 11.25 0.31 0.03
CA PHE A 85 10.91 1.72 0.31
C PHE A 85 9.65 1.85 1.15
N ASN A 86 9.59 2.89 1.99
CA ASN A 86 8.41 3.15 2.80
C ASN A 86 7.29 3.67 1.90
N TYR A 87 6.06 3.13 2.04
CA TYR A 87 4.90 3.57 1.28
C TYR A 87 3.79 4.24 2.14
N LEU A 88 4.12 5.23 2.96
CA LEU A 88 3.08 6.09 3.54
C LEU A 88 2.27 6.81 2.42
N LEU A 89 1.03 6.34 2.20
CA LEU A 89 0.10 6.85 1.18
C LEU A 89 -0.06 8.38 1.22
N SER A 90 0.08 9.01 2.40
CA SER A 90 -0.01 10.46 2.59
C SER A 90 1.15 11.26 1.98
N LYS A 91 2.23 10.59 1.53
CA LYS A 91 3.44 11.21 0.99
C LYS A 91 3.63 11.01 -0.52
N PHE A 92 2.70 10.34 -1.21
CA PHE A 92 2.82 10.10 -2.65
C PHE A 92 1.92 11.01 -3.48
N LYS A 93 2.48 11.50 -4.59
CA LYS A 93 1.70 11.88 -5.77
C LYS A 93 1.86 10.77 -6.80
N PHE A 94 0.76 10.12 -7.16
CA PHE A 94 0.73 9.20 -8.28
C PHE A 94 0.64 10.01 -9.57
N ALA A 95 1.63 9.85 -10.45
CA ALA A 95 1.53 10.35 -11.81
C ALA A 95 1.51 9.13 -12.75
N ILE A 96 0.41 9.00 -13.49
CA ILE A 96 0.27 8.03 -14.57
C ILE A 96 0.75 8.76 -15.82
N TYR A 97 1.85 8.30 -16.39
CA TYR A 97 2.38 8.82 -17.65
C TYR A 97 2.10 7.80 -18.76
N ASP A 98 1.51 8.26 -19.86
CA ASP A 98 1.13 7.41 -21.00
C ASP A 98 2.32 6.85 -21.80
N ASN A 99 3.55 7.19 -21.44
CA ASN A 99 4.69 6.96 -22.31
C ASN A 99 5.96 6.60 -21.55
N CYS A 100 6.03 5.39 -20.97
CA CYS A 100 7.24 4.85 -20.34
C CYS A 100 7.17 3.32 -20.13
N ASP A 101 8.34 2.67 -20.08
CA ASP A 101 8.56 1.23 -19.82
C ASP A 101 8.08 0.71 -18.44
N THR A 102 7.42 1.54 -17.63
CA THR A 102 6.97 1.19 -16.27
C THR A 102 5.56 1.66 -15.99
N ASP A 103 4.77 0.82 -15.31
CA ASP A 103 3.36 1.09 -14.96
C ASP A 103 3.19 2.33 -14.07
N PHE A 104 4.17 2.65 -13.21
CA PHE A 104 4.10 3.80 -12.30
C PHE A 104 5.45 4.48 -12.06
N TYR A 105 5.38 5.77 -11.74
CA TYR A 105 6.49 6.58 -11.24
C TYR A 105 6.25 7.02 -9.80
N ILE A 106 7.28 6.94 -8.97
CA ILE A 106 7.22 7.33 -7.56
C ILE A 106 8.45 8.16 -7.23
N ASP A 107 8.24 9.38 -6.77
CA ASP A 107 9.30 10.22 -6.22
C ASP A 107 9.38 10.05 -4.70
N LEU A 108 10.56 9.75 -4.19
CA LEU A 108 10.81 9.51 -2.77
C LEU A 108 11.88 10.48 -2.26
N LEU A 109 11.51 11.32 -1.29
CA LEU A 109 12.43 12.22 -0.60
C LEU A 109 12.88 11.60 0.73
N ILE A 110 14.20 11.53 0.92
CA ILE A 110 14.83 10.99 2.13
C ILE A 110 15.40 12.15 2.94
N LEU A 111 14.94 12.27 4.18
CA LEU A 111 15.28 13.36 5.10
C LEU A 111 16.31 12.93 6.17
N GLU A 112 16.40 11.65 6.47
CA GLU A 112 17.29 11.06 7.48
C GLU A 112 17.98 9.83 6.86
N ASP A 113 19.32 9.87 6.76
CA ASP A 113 20.12 8.93 5.97
C ASP A 113 20.47 7.64 6.73
N ASP A 114 20.40 7.66 8.06
CA ASP A 114 20.98 6.66 8.96
C ASP A 114 20.45 5.24 8.72
N TYR A 115 19.26 5.12 8.11
CA TYR A 115 18.54 3.87 7.90
C TYR A 115 18.34 3.50 6.42
N PHE A 116 18.87 4.30 5.49
CA PHE A 116 18.65 4.15 4.06
C PHE A 116 19.91 3.67 3.34
N ASP A 117 19.84 2.48 2.75
CA ASP A 117 20.90 1.92 1.92
C ASP A 117 20.54 2.09 0.43
N MET A 118 21.42 2.70 -0.36
CA MET A 118 21.14 2.93 -1.79
C MET A 118 20.93 1.63 -2.59
N ASN A 119 21.52 0.52 -2.15
CA ASN A 119 21.37 -0.77 -2.80
C ASN A 119 20.15 -1.52 -2.28
N SER A 120 19.89 -1.60 -0.98
CA SER A 120 18.77 -2.39 -0.45
C SER A 120 17.52 -1.60 -0.08
N GLY A 121 17.59 -0.26 -0.11
CA GLY A 121 16.58 0.64 0.43
C GLY A 121 16.61 0.67 1.97
N PHE A 122 15.46 0.90 2.61
CA PHE A 122 15.38 0.94 4.08
C PHE A 122 15.60 -0.44 4.70
N LYS A 123 16.52 -0.54 5.66
CA LYS A 123 16.75 -1.78 6.43
C LYS A 123 15.68 -1.91 7.53
N LYS A 124 15.23 -3.14 7.80
CA LYS A 124 14.30 -3.42 8.92
C LYS A 124 15.09 -3.23 10.21
N VAL A 125 14.53 -2.49 11.18
CA VAL A 125 14.90 -2.62 12.60
C VAL A 125 14.37 -3.95 13.10
#